data_AF-A0A0A1DHH9-F1
#
_entry.id   AF-A0A0A1DHH9-F1
#
_cell.length_a   1.000
_cell.length_b   1.000
_cell.length_c   1.000
_cell.angle_alpha   90.00
_cell.angle_beta   90.00
_cell.angle_gamma   90.00
#
_symmetry.space_group_name_H-M   'P 1'
#
loop_
_entity.id
_entity.type
_entity.pdbx_description
1 polymer ?
#
loop_
_entity_poly.entity_id
_entity_poly.type
_entity_poly.pdbx_seq_one_letter_code
_entity_poly.pdbx_strand_id
1 'polypeptide(L)'
;MKLHQALADLARDHGHDLFRDATAFRGSLDDYLDEGQASSGTINLLTDAVRLGALDGMVTMLDSGANPADAVESAGQRLARDRGSADVRGCQWAVAVLGFALGKVPESLVAGLDPDAGTAAPPSYGPGGTAPVQHTPPPPAPMTSPVAPPQQPIVSPAHQPMVSPPHPVQQGAGGAGYGGPSYAAGGWSQQPTPPKKKSNTGFIVAAIVVALVLVVGGVIGIVALANGGGDDKKADDPETTASSTESGGTDEPTDKTDTPPADALQGLGYYFTLPAGWKDATEDFLAQNPGVTTLDKVAIWGSTFNTARANVIVETQSAYGSTDPADLESSWKTALSSGDASVEVTDIDEKTIDGQSAIGVDISRTNDNGVEVSQRAYLVISGDKGYSITVSLKKGDDGVFDKFDEILDGWTWTE
;
A
#
# COMPACT_ATOMS: atom_id res chain seq x y z
N MET A 1 18.50 -20.46 13.78
CA MET A 1 18.49 -19.45 14.86
C MET A 1 17.33 -18.50 14.56
N LYS A 2 16.63 -17.96 15.57
CA LYS A 2 15.59 -16.95 15.29
C LYS A 2 16.24 -15.60 14.98
N LEU A 3 15.64 -14.79 14.10
CA LEU A 3 16.23 -13.52 13.64
C LEU A 3 16.57 -12.57 14.80
N HIS A 4 15.71 -12.46 15.82
CA HIS A 4 15.98 -11.61 16.98
C HIS A 4 17.17 -12.07 17.83
N GLN A 5 17.48 -13.37 17.82
CA GLN A 5 18.67 -13.90 18.50
C GLN A 5 19.93 -13.54 17.71
N ALA A 6 19.89 -13.68 16.38
CA ALA A 6 21.00 -13.26 15.51
C ALA A 6 21.31 -11.77 15.68
N LEU A 7 20.29 -10.91 15.79
CA LEU A 7 20.46 -9.48 16.04
C LEU A 7 21.00 -9.16 17.43
N ALA A 8 20.63 -9.93 18.46
CA ALA A 8 21.21 -9.79 19.79
C ALA A 8 22.68 -10.20 19.83
N ASP A 9 23.07 -11.20 19.04
CA ASP A 9 24.46 -11.60 18.89
C ASP A 9 25.24 -10.54 18.11
N LEU A 10 24.69 -10.00 17.02
CA LEU A 10 25.25 -8.86 16.28
C LEU A 10 25.48 -7.65 17.20
N ALA A 11 24.51 -7.31 18.06
CA ALA A 11 24.62 -6.22 19.02
C ALA A 11 25.75 -6.44 20.04
N ARG A 12 25.98 -7.69 20.44
CA ARG A 12 27.05 -8.06 21.38
C ARG A 12 28.43 -7.95 20.73
N ASP A 13 28.54 -8.36 19.47
CA ASP A 13 29.81 -8.44 18.75
C ASP A 13 30.26 -7.07 18.21
N HIS A 14 29.31 -6.24 17.75
CA HIS A 14 29.60 -4.94 17.11
C HIS A 14 29.24 -3.72 17.98
N GLY A 15 28.57 -3.93 19.11
CA GLY A 15 28.15 -2.88 20.04
C GLY A 15 26.84 -2.20 19.63
N HIS A 16 26.25 -1.48 20.59
CA HIS A 16 24.92 -0.88 20.42
C HIS A 16 24.91 0.34 19.49
N ASP A 17 26.06 1.00 19.27
CA ASP A 17 26.15 2.17 18.40
C ASP A 17 25.88 1.83 16.92
N LEU A 18 25.99 0.56 16.53
CA LEU A 18 25.59 0.08 15.21
C LEU A 18 24.13 0.44 14.89
N PHE A 19 23.24 0.38 15.88
CA PHE A 19 21.81 0.64 15.71
C PHE A 19 21.45 2.12 15.63
N ARG A 20 22.44 3.03 15.61
CA ARG A 20 22.23 4.48 15.42
C ARG A 20 22.55 4.96 14.01
N ASP A 21 23.18 4.11 13.20
CA ASP A 21 23.51 4.40 11.80
C ASP A 21 22.86 3.35 10.91
N ALA A 22 21.77 3.73 10.24
CA ALA A 22 21.03 2.83 9.35
C ALA A 22 21.88 2.26 8.20
N THR A 23 22.88 3.01 7.73
CA THR A 23 23.75 2.56 6.62
C THR A 23 24.71 1.49 7.11
N ALA A 24 25.38 1.74 8.25
CA ALA A 24 26.27 0.78 8.87
C ALA A 24 25.51 -0.49 9.33
N PHE A 25 24.32 -0.29 9.91
CA PHE A 25 23.44 -1.38 10.32
C PHE A 25 23.06 -2.25 9.14
N ARG A 26 22.60 -1.66 8.01
CA ARG A 26 22.25 -2.42 6.80
C ARG A 26 23.42 -3.25 6.29
N GLY A 27 24.60 -2.64 6.13
CA GLY A 27 25.79 -3.36 5.68
C GLY A 27 26.14 -4.53 6.60
N SER A 28 25.97 -4.34 7.92
CA SER A 28 26.21 -5.42 8.89
C SER A 28 25.17 -6.53 8.82
N LEU A 29 23.90 -6.23 8.49
CA LEU A 29 22.89 -7.26 8.27
C LEU A 29 23.22 -8.12 7.05
N ASP A 30 23.68 -7.49 5.96
CA ASP A 30 24.06 -8.18 4.73
C ASP A 30 25.27 -9.11 4.94
N ASP A 31 26.21 -8.74 5.83
CA ASP A 31 27.39 -9.55 6.16
C ASP A 31 27.10 -10.64 7.22
N TYR A 32 26.15 -10.40 8.13
CA TYR A 32 25.92 -11.24 9.30
C TYR A 32 24.82 -12.30 9.12
N LEU A 33 23.82 -12.02 8.29
CA LEU A 33 22.71 -12.95 8.03
C LEU A 33 23.06 -13.90 6.88
N ASP A 34 22.81 -15.19 7.06
CA ASP A 34 22.93 -16.15 5.95
C ASP A 34 21.85 -15.86 4.89
N GLU A 35 22.15 -16.19 3.63
CA GLU A 35 21.19 -16.10 2.53
C GLU A 35 19.86 -16.79 2.89
N GLY A 36 18.78 -16.00 2.92
CA GLY A 36 17.42 -16.48 3.22
C GLY A 36 17.02 -16.51 4.70
N GLN A 37 17.89 -16.11 5.64
CA GLN A 37 17.48 -15.97 7.05
C GLN A 37 16.49 -14.84 7.30
N ALA A 38 16.50 -13.81 6.46
CA ALA A 38 15.53 -12.73 6.45
C ALA A 38 15.20 -12.35 5.01
N SER A 39 13.94 -11.98 4.77
CA SER A 39 13.55 -11.43 3.47
C SER A 39 14.14 -10.02 3.29
N SER A 40 14.32 -9.58 2.05
CA SER A 40 14.70 -8.19 1.76
C SER A 40 13.72 -7.17 2.35
N GLY A 41 12.43 -7.51 2.41
CA GLY A 41 11.41 -6.69 3.05
C GLY A 41 11.63 -6.55 4.56
N THR A 42 11.96 -7.65 5.23
CA THR A 42 12.32 -7.68 6.65
C THR A 42 13.56 -6.85 6.95
N ILE A 43 14.62 -6.99 6.15
CA ILE A 43 15.86 -6.20 6.28
C ILE A 43 15.57 -4.71 6.09
N ASN A 44 14.78 -4.34 5.08
CA ASN A 44 14.36 -2.97 4.85
C ASN A 44 13.56 -2.41 6.03
N LEU A 45 12.62 -3.18 6.57
CA LEU A 45 11.81 -2.77 7.71
C LEU A 45 12.65 -2.54 8.98
N LEU A 46 13.60 -3.43 9.29
CA LEU A 46 14.52 -3.24 10.41
C LEU A 46 15.43 -2.02 10.21
N THR A 47 15.94 -1.84 8.99
CA THR A 47 16.77 -0.68 8.63
C THR A 47 15.98 0.62 8.75
N ASP A 48 14.72 0.63 8.35
CA ASP A 48 13.83 1.79 8.43
C ASP A 48 13.51 2.17 9.88
N ALA A 49 13.35 1.19 10.78
CA ALA A 49 13.15 1.44 12.20
C ALA A 49 14.30 2.25 12.83
N VAL A 50 15.54 2.00 12.37
CA VAL A 50 16.72 2.80 12.72
C VAL A 50 16.72 4.13 11.98
N ARG A 51 16.58 4.11 10.65
CA ARG A 51 16.66 5.29 9.76
C ARG A 51 15.67 6.40 10.14
N LEU A 52 14.46 6.02 10.54
CA LEU A 52 13.38 6.96 10.88
C LEU A 52 13.34 7.29 12.39
N GLY A 53 14.30 6.78 13.16
CA GLY A 53 14.44 7.06 14.60
C GLY A 53 13.31 6.48 15.45
N ALA A 54 12.68 5.39 15.00
CA ALA A 54 11.66 4.70 15.79
C ALA A 54 12.29 3.96 16.98
N LEU A 55 13.44 3.32 16.76
CA LEU A 55 14.22 2.67 17.82
C LEU A 55 14.65 3.67 18.90
N ASP A 56 15.22 4.81 18.50
CA ASP A 56 15.65 5.87 19.43
C ASP A 56 14.48 6.45 20.23
N GLY A 57 13.32 6.64 19.58
CA GLY A 57 12.09 7.05 20.24
C GLY A 57 11.63 6.05 21.30
N MET A 58 11.64 4.75 20.96
CA MET A 58 11.33 3.68 21.91
C MET A 58 12.30 3.67 23.10
N VAL A 59 13.61 3.70 22.85
CA VAL A 59 14.63 3.70 23.92
C VAL A 59 14.45 4.90 24.84
N THR A 60 14.16 6.09 24.30
CA THR A 60 13.89 7.29 25.10
C THR A 60 12.68 7.12 26.03
N MET A 61 11.60 6.48 25.56
CA MET A 61 10.43 6.16 26.40
C MET A 61 10.79 5.18 27.52
N LEU A 62 11.56 4.14 27.21
CA LEU A 62 11.98 3.14 28.19
C LEU A 62 12.91 3.72 29.25
N ASP A 63 13.86 4.57 28.85
CA ASP A 63 14.76 5.27 29.77
C ASP A 63 14.00 6.27 30.67
N SER A 64 12.82 6.73 30.23
CA SER A 64 11.87 7.52 31.03
C SER A 64 10.96 6.68 31.93
N GLY A 65 11.10 5.35 31.92
CA GLY A 65 10.34 4.42 32.76
C GLY A 65 9.03 3.90 32.15
N ALA A 66 8.81 4.05 30.84
CA ALA A 66 7.64 3.48 30.17
C ALA A 66 7.64 1.95 30.20
N ASN A 67 6.45 1.34 30.14
CA ASN A 67 6.34 -0.11 29.97
C ASN A 67 6.86 -0.54 28.58
N PRO A 68 7.62 -1.65 28.47
CA PRO A 68 8.09 -2.16 27.19
C PRO A 68 7.02 -2.38 26.12
N ALA A 69 5.84 -2.87 26.49
CA ALA A 69 4.75 -3.08 25.55
C ALA A 69 4.24 -1.76 24.97
N ASP A 70 3.94 -0.79 25.83
CA ASP A 70 3.42 0.53 25.42
C ASP A 70 4.43 1.32 24.58
N ALA A 71 5.72 1.21 24.91
CA ALA A 71 6.80 1.85 24.16
C ALA A 71 6.97 1.25 22.77
N VAL A 72 6.93 -0.08 22.66
CA VAL A 72 6.97 -0.80 21.37
C VAL A 72 5.73 -0.46 20.54
N GLU A 73 4.54 -0.46 21.15
CA GLU A 73 3.30 -0.12 20.47
C GLU A 73 3.37 1.29 19.87
N SER A 74 3.74 2.28 20.70
CA SER A 74 3.80 3.69 20.31
C SER A 74 4.86 3.93 19.23
N ALA A 75 6.06 3.36 19.39
CA ALA A 75 7.13 3.51 18.40
C ALA A 75 6.85 2.74 17.10
N GLY A 76 6.20 1.58 17.18
CA GLY A 76 5.76 0.82 16.01
C GLY A 76 4.66 1.53 15.22
N GLN A 77 3.67 2.12 15.90
CA GLN A 77 2.66 2.98 15.26
C GLN A 77 3.31 4.20 14.59
N ARG A 78 4.25 4.86 15.27
CA ARG A 78 5.00 5.97 14.70
C ARG A 78 5.82 5.54 13.48
N LEU A 79 6.49 4.38 13.54
CA LEU A 79 7.25 3.85 12.42
C LEU A 79 6.34 3.55 11.23
N ALA A 80 5.20 2.89 11.45
CA ALA A 80 4.22 2.61 10.42
C ALA A 80 3.76 3.92 9.74
N ARG A 81 3.45 4.94 10.54
CA ARG A 81 3.09 6.28 10.04
C ARG A 81 4.22 6.94 9.25
N ASP A 82 5.43 6.97 9.78
CA ASP A 82 6.58 7.64 9.16
C ASP A 82 7.04 6.89 7.87
N ARG A 83 6.78 5.58 7.76
CA ARG A 83 6.95 4.77 6.53
C ARG A 83 5.79 4.87 5.55
N GLY A 84 4.63 5.39 5.97
CA GLY A 84 3.39 5.28 5.20
C GLY A 84 2.87 3.84 5.05
N SER A 85 3.19 2.96 5.99
CA SER A 85 2.81 1.55 5.99
C SER A 85 1.60 1.27 6.87
N ALA A 86 0.72 0.38 6.42
CA ALA A 86 -0.41 -0.15 7.20
C ALA A 86 -0.01 -1.24 8.19
N ASP A 87 1.18 -1.81 7.98
CA ASP A 87 1.66 -2.94 8.76
C ASP A 87 2.19 -2.46 10.10
N VAL A 88 1.27 -1.97 10.94
CA VAL A 88 1.55 -1.53 12.31
C VAL A 88 2.16 -2.68 13.10
N ARG A 89 1.65 -3.90 12.91
CA ARG A 89 2.12 -5.09 13.63
C ARG A 89 3.54 -5.46 13.23
N GLY A 90 3.89 -5.47 11.96
CA GLY A 90 5.26 -5.68 11.50
C GLY A 90 6.20 -4.56 11.95
N CYS A 91 5.74 -3.31 11.96
CA CYS A 91 6.51 -2.20 12.51
C CYS A 91 6.75 -2.33 14.04
N GLN A 92 5.75 -2.74 14.80
CA GLN A 92 5.87 -3.06 16.23
C GLN A 92 6.85 -4.22 16.45
N TRP A 93 6.73 -5.29 15.66
CA TRP A 93 7.64 -6.42 15.70
C TRP A 93 9.08 -5.98 15.42
N ALA A 94 9.33 -5.18 14.38
CA ALA A 94 10.66 -4.71 14.04
C ALA A 94 11.29 -3.89 15.18
N VAL A 95 10.51 -2.98 15.77
CA VAL A 95 10.95 -2.19 16.94
C VAL A 95 11.21 -3.09 18.15
N ALA A 96 10.35 -4.09 18.40
CA ALA A 96 10.52 -5.05 19.49
C ALA A 96 11.79 -5.90 19.32
N VAL A 97 12.06 -6.37 18.10
CA VAL A 97 13.24 -7.16 17.74
C VAL A 97 14.53 -6.38 18.01
N LEU A 98 14.59 -5.12 17.57
CA LEU A 98 15.72 -4.25 17.83
C LEU A 98 15.86 -3.90 19.32
N GLY A 99 14.74 -3.66 20.01
CA GLY A 99 14.72 -3.46 21.45
C GLY A 99 15.19 -4.68 22.25
N PHE A 100 14.91 -5.89 21.77
CA PHE A 100 15.40 -7.14 22.34
C PHE A 100 16.92 -7.28 22.15
N ALA A 101 17.42 -6.94 20.95
CA ALA A 101 18.85 -6.95 20.68
C ALA A 101 19.63 -6.01 21.61
N LEU A 102 19.04 -4.88 22.02
CA LEU A 102 19.60 -3.95 23.00
C LEU A 102 19.39 -4.35 24.47
N GLY A 103 18.71 -5.48 24.74
CA GLY A 103 18.36 -5.94 26.09
C GLY A 103 17.30 -5.07 26.80
N LYS A 104 16.52 -4.30 26.04
CA LYS A 104 15.51 -3.36 26.54
C LYS A 104 14.08 -3.91 26.48
N VAL A 105 13.83 -4.88 25.61
CA VAL A 105 12.51 -5.51 25.38
C VAL A 105 12.60 -7.01 25.70
N PRO A 106 11.64 -7.62 26.42
CA PRO A 106 11.66 -9.05 26.71
C PRO A 106 11.31 -9.91 25.48
N GLU A 107 11.91 -11.10 25.38
CA GLU A 107 11.69 -12.03 24.26
C GLU A 107 10.22 -12.43 24.08
N SER A 108 9.46 -12.51 25.17
CA SER A 108 8.03 -12.86 25.13
C SER A 108 7.21 -11.86 24.31
N LEU A 109 7.59 -10.57 24.34
CA LEU A 109 6.90 -9.54 23.55
C LEU A 109 7.23 -9.68 22.06
N VAL A 110 8.50 -9.96 21.73
CA VAL A 110 8.92 -10.23 20.35
C VAL A 110 8.17 -11.43 19.77
N ALA A 111 8.13 -12.54 20.52
CA ALA A 111 7.43 -13.76 20.10
C ALA A 111 5.92 -13.55 19.93
N GLY A 112 5.30 -12.66 20.71
CA GLY A 112 3.88 -12.34 20.59
C GLY A 112 3.52 -11.45 19.41
N LEU A 113 4.50 -10.70 18.87
CA LEU A 113 4.35 -9.82 17.72
C LEU A 113 4.84 -10.45 16.41
N ASP A 114 5.50 -11.61 16.48
CA ASP A 114 6.02 -12.35 15.35
C ASP A 114 4.91 -12.56 14.28
N PRO A 115 5.09 -12.06 13.04
CA PRO A 115 4.08 -12.18 11.99
C PRO A 115 3.76 -13.65 11.65
N ASP A 116 4.71 -14.56 11.84
CA ASP A 116 4.53 -15.98 11.56
C ASP A 116 3.81 -16.72 12.72
N ALA A 117 3.73 -16.12 13.91
CA ALA A 117 3.08 -16.77 15.06
C ALA A 117 1.57 -16.99 14.87
N GLY A 118 0.93 -16.25 13.96
CA GLY A 118 -0.49 -16.41 13.63
C GLY A 118 -0.82 -17.61 12.74
N THR A 119 0.17 -18.18 12.06
CA THR A 119 -0.02 -19.34 11.15
C THR A 119 0.35 -20.67 11.80
N ALA A 120 1.05 -20.65 12.93
CA ALA A 120 1.30 -21.84 13.72
C ALA A 120 -0.02 -22.39 14.27
N ALA A 121 -0.37 -23.61 13.88
CA ALA A 121 -1.55 -24.31 14.39
C ALA A 121 -1.62 -24.17 15.92
N PRO A 122 -2.80 -23.82 16.50
CA PRO A 122 -2.91 -23.65 17.93
C PRO A 122 -2.38 -24.91 18.61
N PRO A 123 -1.63 -24.78 19.73
CA PRO A 123 -1.03 -25.93 20.40
C PRO A 123 -2.12 -26.97 20.63
N SER A 124 -1.95 -28.16 20.04
CA SER A 124 -2.90 -29.25 20.21
C SER A 124 -2.93 -29.56 21.69
N TYR A 125 -4.01 -29.17 22.38
CA TYR A 125 -4.24 -29.60 23.75
C TYR A 125 -4.25 -31.12 23.72
N GLY A 126 -3.26 -31.73 24.37
CA GLY A 126 -3.16 -33.18 24.49
C GLY A 126 -4.46 -33.76 25.06
N PRO A 127 -4.75 -35.04 24.79
CA PRO A 127 -5.97 -35.69 25.25
C PRO A 127 -6.00 -35.69 26.79
N GLY A 128 -6.67 -34.71 27.39
CA GLY A 128 -6.70 -34.48 28.83
C GLY A 128 -6.82 -33.01 29.26
N GLY A 129 -6.63 -32.04 28.36
CA GLY A 129 -6.87 -30.62 28.67
C GLY A 129 -8.36 -30.29 28.72
N THR A 130 -8.91 -30.01 29.90
CA THR A 130 -10.23 -29.41 30.05
C THR A 130 -10.25 -28.08 29.30
N ALA A 131 -11.13 -27.95 28.30
CA ALA A 131 -11.31 -26.72 27.54
C ALA A 131 -11.52 -25.53 28.48
N PRO A 132 -10.88 -24.36 28.23
CA PRO A 132 -11.17 -23.16 28.99
C PRO A 132 -12.65 -22.82 28.82
N VAL A 133 -13.34 -22.68 29.94
CA VAL A 133 -14.75 -22.29 30.00
C VAL A 133 -14.86 -20.93 29.32
N GLN A 134 -15.55 -20.86 28.18
CA GLN A 134 -15.96 -19.60 27.58
C GLN A 134 -16.87 -18.88 28.58
N HIS A 135 -16.33 -17.88 29.27
CA HIS A 135 -17.14 -16.93 30.02
C HIS A 135 -17.96 -16.13 29.01
N THR A 136 -19.25 -16.43 28.93
CA THR A 136 -20.21 -15.57 28.25
C THR A 136 -20.18 -14.20 28.93
N PRO A 137 -19.98 -13.10 28.19
CA PRO A 137 -20.03 -11.76 28.76
C PRO A 137 -21.44 -11.51 29.32
N PRO A 138 -21.56 -10.88 30.51
CA PRO A 138 -22.85 -10.51 31.07
C PRO A 138 -23.59 -9.54 30.14
N PRO A 139 -24.93 -9.56 30.12
CA PRO A 139 -25.73 -8.66 29.30
C PRO A 139 -25.39 -7.19 29.64
N PRO A 140 -25.28 -6.30 28.64
CA PRO A 140 -24.96 -4.90 28.88
C PRO A 140 -26.02 -4.25 29.77
N ALA A 141 -25.57 -3.60 30.84
CA ALA A 141 -26.43 -2.81 31.71
C ALA A 141 -27.03 -1.63 30.90
N PRO A 142 -28.30 -1.24 31.16
CA PRO A 142 -28.93 -0.12 30.48
C PRO A 142 -28.14 1.17 30.75
N MET A 143 -27.59 1.76 29.68
CA MET A 143 -26.91 3.05 29.73
C MET A 143 -27.94 4.15 29.98
N THR A 144 -27.91 4.74 31.17
CA THR A 144 -28.60 6.01 31.44
C THR A 144 -27.77 7.15 30.84
N SER A 145 -28.32 7.85 29.86
CA SER A 145 -27.69 9.02 29.24
C SER A 145 -27.32 10.07 30.30
N PRO A 146 -26.07 10.55 30.36
CA PRO A 146 -25.70 11.64 31.25
C PRO A 146 -26.37 12.94 30.80
N VAL A 147 -26.98 13.63 31.76
CA VAL A 147 -27.54 14.97 31.61
C VAL A 147 -26.43 15.94 31.21
N ALA A 148 -26.62 16.64 30.09
CA ALA A 148 -25.68 17.65 29.60
C ALA A 148 -25.52 18.79 30.61
N PRO A 149 -24.28 19.16 31.00
CA PRO A 149 -24.05 20.33 31.83
C PRO A 149 -24.37 21.62 31.07
N PRO A 150 -24.85 22.67 31.76
CA PRO A 150 -25.18 23.95 31.14
C PRO A 150 -23.94 24.62 30.55
N GLN A 151 -24.01 24.96 29.26
CA GLN A 151 -22.96 25.70 28.55
C GLN A 151 -22.80 27.10 29.17
N GLN A 152 -21.56 27.45 29.54
CA GLN A 152 -21.22 28.82 29.89
C GLN A 152 -20.97 29.65 28.62
N PRO A 153 -21.39 30.93 28.60
CA PRO A 153 -21.19 31.80 27.46
C PRO A 153 -19.70 32.07 27.22
N ILE A 154 -19.22 31.75 26.02
CA ILE A 154 -17.87 32.04 25.54
C ILE A 154 -17.80 33.54 25.21
N VAL A 155 -16.94 34.26 25.95
CA VAL A 155 -16.63 35.67 25.69
C VAL A 155 -15.32 35.73 24.91
N SER A 156 -15.39 36.10 23.64
CA SER A 156 -14.21 36.23 22.77
C SER A 156 -13.32 37.41 23.22
N PRO A 157 -12.00 37.24 23.37
CA PRO A 157 -11.09 38.36 23.61
C PRO A 157 -10.92 39.21 22.35
N ALA A 158 -10.83 40.53 22.52
CA ALA A 158 -10.57 41.48 21.45
C ALA A 158 -9.17 41.29 20.84
N HIS A 159 -9.10 41.17 19.52
CA HIS A 159 -7.85 41.12 18.76
C HIS A 159 -7.07 42.44 18.89
N GLN A 160 -5.81 42.35 19.33
CA GLN A 160 -4.83 43.42 19.18
C GLN A 160 -4.06 43.26 17.86
N PRO A 161 -3.82 44.35 17.11
CA PRO A 161 -3.04 44.30 15.87
C PRO A 161 -1.55 44.10 16.17
N MET A 162 -0.97 43.05 15.58
CA MET A 162 0.48 42.80 15.58
C MET A 162 1.19 43.74 14.61
N VAL A 163 2.27 44.36 15.11
CA VAL A 163 3.18 45.25 14.39
C VAL A 163 4.34 44.42 13.83
N SER A 164 4.56 44.48 12.51
CA SER A 164 5.65 43.79 11.82
C SER A 164 7.03 44.39 12.15
N PRO A 165 8.08 43.59 12.39
CA PRO A 165 9.44 44.07 12.52
C PRO A 165 10.13 44.31 11.15
N PRO A 166 11.03 45.31 11.03
CA PRO A 166 11.73 45.61 9.79
C PRO A 166 12.90 44.64 9.52
N HIS A 167 13.03 44.22 8.26
CA HIS A 167 14.16 43.43 7.74
C HIS A 167 15.43 44.30 7.59
N PRO A 168 16.61 43.81 8.01
CA PRO A 168 17.88 44.46 7.69
C PRO A 168 18.32 44.17 6.25
N VAL A 169 18.79 45.22 5.60
CA VAL A 169 19.45 45.25 4.29
C VAL A 169 20.87 44.69 4.43
N GLN A 170 21.23 43.67 3.65
CA GLN A 170 22.63 43.22 3.55
C GLN A 170 23.19 43.58 2.17
N GLN A 171 24.06 44.59 2.17
CA GLN A 171 24.91 45.00 1.06
C GLN A 171 26.26 44.26 1.11
N GLY A 172 26.74 43.81 -0.06
CA GLY A 172 28.11 44.11 -0.47
C GLY A 172 29.11 42.96 -0.68
N ALA A 173 29.93 43.17 -1.71
CA ALA A 173 31.20 42.54 -2.09
C ALA A 173 31.10 41.18 -2.83
N GLY A 174 31.57 41.01 -4.06
CA GLY A 174 32.68 41.66 -4.76
C GLY A 174 33.81 40.65 -4.90
N GLY A 175 34.01 40.08 -6.09
CA GLY A 175 35.08 39.10 -6.33
C GLY A 175 35.21 38.72 -7.80
N ALA A 176 36.03 39.49 -8.52
CA ALA A 176 36.52 39.17 -9.85
C ALA A 176 37.62 38.09 -9.77
N GLY A 177 37.63 37.14 -10.71
CA GLY A 177 38.67 36.12 -10.83
C GLY A 177 38.91 35.73 -12.29
N TYR A 178 40.10 36.07 -12.78
CA TYR A 178 40.63 35.96 -14.14
C TYR A 178 41.10 34.53 -14.50
N GLY A 179 40.90 34.15 -15.78
CA GLY A 179 41.96 33.65 -16.68
C GLY A 179 42.35 32.15 -16.69
N GLY A 180 42.38 31.56 -17.90
CA GLY A 180 43.17 30.37 -18.23
C GLY A 180 42.75 29.64 -19.54
N PRO A 181 43.58 29.56 -20.60
CA PRO A 181 43.19 29.05 -21.94
C PRO A 181 43.77 27.66 -22.34
N SER A 182 43.15 27.11 -23.41
CA SER A 182 43.62 26.11 -24.43
C SER A 182 44.06 24.73 -23.91
N TYR A 183 43.90 23.59 -24.61
CA TYR A 183 44.55 23.14 -25.85
C TYR A 183 43.72 22.11 -26.64
N ALA A 184 44.04 22.02 -27.94
CA ALA A 184 43.42 21.17 -28.96
C ALA A 184 44.07 19.76 -29.09
N ALA A 185 43.41 18.93 -29.91
CA ALA A 185 43.97 18.00 -30.90
C ALA A 185 43.78 16.47 -30.68
N GLY A 186 43.01 15.87 -31.61
CA GLY A 186 43.49 14.75 -32.43
C GLY A 186 42.95 13.35 -32.15
N GLY A 187 42.60 12.62 -33.24
CA GLY A 187 42.88 11.19 -33.33
C GLY A 187 41.70 10.26 -33.65
N TRP A 188 41.67 9.74 -34.87
CA TRP A 188 40.81 8.66 -35.36
C TRP A 188 41.11 7.30 -34.72
N SER A 189 40.09 6.48 -34.45
CA SER A 189 40.09 5.03 -34.78
C SER A 189 38.69 4.42 -34.67
N GLN A 190 38.35 3.59 -35.66
CA GLN A 190 37.14 2.78 -35.74
C GLN A 190 37.23 1.59 -34.76
N GLN A 191 36.12 1.24 -34.09
CA GLN A 191 35.95 -0.06 -33.43
C GLN A 191 34.54 -0.63 -33.67
N PRO A 192 34.38 -1.96 -33.60
CA PRO A 192 33.44 -2.71 -34.42
C PRO A 192 32.02 -2.64 -33.89
N THR A 193 31.08 -2.80 -34.81
CA THR A 193 29.66 -2.99 -34.55
C THR A 193 29.41 -4.12 -33.55
N PRO A 194 28.65 -3.89 -32.46
CA PRO A 194 28.26 -4.96 -31.55
C PRO A 194 27.27 -5.92 -32.23
N PRO A 195 27.28 -7.21 -31.86
CA PRO A 195 26.47 -8.24 -32.48
C PRO A 195 24.97 -7.97 -32.31
N LYS A 196 24.19 -8.30 -33.35
CA LYS A 196 22.72 -8.20 -33.36
C LYS A 196 22.15 -8.97 -32.17
N LYS A 197 21.52 -8.24 -31.22
CA LYS A 197 20.73 -8.84 -30.14
C LYS A 197 19.61 -9.68 -30.78
N LYS A 198 19.61 -10.97 -30.47
CA LYS A 198 18.47 -11.88 -30.69
C LYS A 198 17.30 -11.33 -29.88
N SER A 199 16.23 -10.89 -30.55
CA SER A 199 15.06 -10.30 -29.91
C SER A 199 14.32 -11.38 -29.11
N ASN A 200 14.50 -11.37 -27.79
CA ASN A 200 13.67 -12.12 -26.86
C ASN A 200 12.35 -11.37 -26.67
N THR A 201 11.50 -11.38 -27.69
CA THR A 201 10.21 -10.68 -27.73
C THR A 201 9.17 -11.27 -26.75
N GLY A 202 9.53 -12.28 -25.95
CA GLY A 202 8.62 -13.00 -25.06
C GLY A 202 8.79 -12.73 -23.56
N PHE A 203 9.45 -11.64 -23.15
CA PHE A 203 9.74 -11.33 -21.73
C PHE A 203 9.09 -10.03 -21.22
N ILE A 204 8.21 -9.43 -22.03
CA ILE A 204 7.95 -7.99 -21.97
C ILE A 204 6.81 -7.63 -21.01
N VAL A 205 5.82 -8.51 -20.82
CA VAL A 205 4.64 -8.20 -20.00
C VAL A 205 4.88 -8.51 -18.52
N ALA A 206 5.77 -9.44 -18.19
CA ALA A 206 5.94 -9.89 -16.81
C ALA A 206 6.64 -8.90 -15.87
N ALA A 207 7.65 -8.17 -16.36
CA ALA A 207 8.38 -7.18 -15.54
C ALA A 207 7.50 -5.97 -15.14
N ILE A 208 6.45 -5.69 -15.90
CA ILE A 208 5.61 -4.49 -15.75
C ILE A 208 4.63 -4.65 -14.59
N VAL A 209 4.18 -5.88 -14.36
CA VAL A 209 3.17 -6.13 -13.33
C VAL A 209 3.76 -6.04 -11.92
N VAL A 210 5.03 -6.40 -11.74
CA VAL A 210 5.70 -6.32 -10.43
C VAL A 210 5.74 -4.87 -9.93
N ALA A 211 5.91 -3.89 -10.82
CA ALA A 211 5.96 -2.48 -10.46
C ALA A 211 4.61 -1.91 -9.98
N LEU A 212 3.47 -2.44 -10.45
CA LEU A 212 2.14 -1.98 -10.00
C LEU A 212 1.72 -2.58 -8.67
N VAL A 213 1.94 -3.89 -8.52
CA VAL A 213 1.50 -4.63 -7.35
C VAL A 213 2.28 -4.22 -6.08
N LEU A 214 3.53 -3.76 -6.23
CA LEU A 214 4.32 -3.20 -5.12
C LEU A 214 3.86 -1.81 -4.68
N VAL A 215 3.01 -1.16 -5.47
CA VAL A 215 2.80 0.28 -5.40
C VAL A 215 1.40 0.62 -4.85
N VAL A 216 0.37 -0.16 -5.16
CA VAL A 216 -0.95 0.00 -4.52
C VAL A 216 -0.90 -0.37 -3.03
N GLY A 217 0.01 -1.26 -2.61
CA GLY A 217 0.30 -1.53 -1.19
C GLY A 217 0.86 -0.32 -0.40
N GLY A 218 1.30 0.75 -1.08
CA GLY A 218 1.81 1.98 -0.47
C GLY A 218 0.78 3.09 -0.22
N VAL A 219 -0.49 2.93 -0.68
CA VAL A 219 -1.55 3.97 -0.60
C VAL A 219 -1.98 4.28 0.85
N ILE A 220 -1.68 3.38 1.77
CA ILE A 220 -2.28 3.36 3.12
C ILE A 220 -1.88 4.57 3.99
N GLY A 221 -0.80 5.28 3.62
CA GLY A 221 -0.37 6.49 4.35
C GLY A 221 -1.14 7.79 4.02
N ILE A 222 -1.72 7.95 2.82
CA ILE A 222 -2.12 9.28 2.33
C ILE A 222 -3.54 9.68 2.75
N VAL A 223 -4.50 8.75 2.81
CA VAL A 223 -5.91 9.07 3.11
C VAL A 223 -6.12 9.48 4.57
N ALA A 224 -5.33 8.95 5.51
CA ALA A 224 -5.38 9.35 6.91
C ALA A 224 -4.82 10.77 7.17
N LEU A 225 -4.09 11.37 6.21
CA LEU A 225 -3.61 12.76 6.30
C LEU A 225 -4.63 13.79 5.81
N ALA A 226 -5.57 13.42 4.94
CA ALA A 226 -6.46 14.38 4.28
C ALA A 226 -7.72 14.74 5.10
N ASN A 227 -8.26 13.84 5.92
CA ASN A 227 -9.50 14.08 6.68
C ASN A 227 -9.28 14.63 8.12
N GLY A 228 -8.06 15.07 8.45
CA GLY A 228 -7.73 15.65 9.77
C GLY A 228 -7.84 17.17 9.89
N GLY A 229 -8.24 17.88 8.82
CA GLY A 229 -8.36 19.34 8.80
C GLY A 229 -9.78 19.77 8.48
N GLY A 230 -10.52 20.19 9.50
CA GLY A 230 -11.85 20.77 9.33
C GLY A 230 -11.79 22.09 8.59
N ASP A 231 -12.42 22.13 7.41
CA ASP A 231 -12.92 23.34 6.79
C ASP A 231 -14.34 23.05 6.27
N ASP A 232 -15.32 23.72 6.86
CA ASP A 232 -16.74 23.70 6.50
C ASP A 232 -16.91 24.19 5.04
N LYS A 233 -16.94 23.28 4.07
CA LYS A 233 -17.49 23.58 2.74
C LYS A 233 -19.01 23.41 2.79
N LYS A 234 -19.69 24.55 2.90
CA LYS A 234 -21.11 24.64 2.57
C LYS A 234 -21.30 24.24 1.11
N ALA A 235 -22.05 23.16 0.89
CA ALA A 235 -22.59 22.83 -0.42
C ALA A 235 -23.69 23.85 -0.77
N ASP A 236 -23.55 24.48 -1.93
CA ASP A 236 -24.63 25.26 -2.56
C ASP A 236 -25.69 24.30 -3.12
N ASP A 237 -26.95 24.59 -2.81
CA ASP A 237 -28.16 23.94 -3.32
C ASP A 237 -28.26 24.07 -4.85
N PRO A 238 -28.39 22.98 -5.62
CA PRO A 238 -28.97 23.05 -6.95
C PRO A 238 -30.49 22.82 -6.88
N GLU A 239 -31.26 23.90 -7.11
CA GLU A 239 -32.67 23.83 -7.49
C GLU A 239 -32.84 22.85 -8.66
N THR A 240 -33.46 21.69 -8.38
CA THR A 240 -33.88 20.76 -9.43
C THR A 240 -35.39 20.78 -9.54
N THR A 241 -35.84 21.34 -10.66
CA THR A 241 -37.22 21.43 -11.11
C THR A 241 -37.84 20.03 -11.27
N ALA A 242 -38.96 19.80 -10.59
CA ALA A 242 -39.79 18.62 -10.74
C ALA A 242 -40.48 18.56 -12.12
N SER A 243 -40.54 17.36 -12.72
CA SER A 243 -41.61 16.95 -13.64
C SER A 243 -41.83 15.43 -13.63
N SER A 244 -42.98 15.08 -13.06
CA SER A 244 -44.00 14.13 -13.55
C SER A 244 -43.61 12.70 -13.98
N THR A 245 -43.87 11.77 -13.05
CA THR A 245 -44.75 10.59 -13.17
C THR A 245 -44.97 9.94 -14.55
N GLU A 246 -44.44 8.72 -14.72
CA GLU A 246 -45.08 7.67 -15.54
C GLU A 246 -45.04 6.30 -14.83
N SER A 247 -46.09 5.53 -15.07
CA SER A 247 -46.63 4.41 -14.28
C SER A 247 -45.83 3.10 -14.32
N GLY A 248 -45.59 2.56 -13.13
CA GLY A 248 -45.95 1.19 -12.68
C GLY A 248 -45.85 0.04 -13.67
N GLY A 249 -44.66 -0.56 -13.79
CA GLY A 249 -44.47 -1.98 -14.07
C GLY A 249 -44.04 -2.67 -12.77
N THR A 250 -44.86 -3.59 -12.27
CA THR A 250 -44.52 -4.46 -11.14
C THR A 250 -43.67 -5.62 -11.68
N ASP A 251 -42.35 -5.46 -11.67
CA ASP A 251 -41.44 -6.59 -11.85
C ASP A 251 -41.29 -7.31 -10.50
N GLU A 252 -41.62 -8.60 -10.48
CA GLU A 252 -41.40 -9.48 -9.33
C GLU A 252 -39.91 -9.49 -8.96
N PRO A 253 -39.57 -9.41 -7.65
CA PRO A 253 -38.18 -9.53 -7.22
C PRO A 253 -37.72 -10.94 -7.57
N THR A 254 -36.91 -11.04 -8.61
CA THR A 254 -36.22 -12.28 -8.93
C THR A 254 -35.16 -12.46 -7.85
N ASP A 255 -35.35 -13.45 -6.96
CA ASP A 255 -34.35 -13.87 -5.98
C ASP A 255 -33.03 -14.14 -6.72
N LYS A 256 -32.11 -13.16 -6.70
CA LYS A 256 -30.74 -13.36 -7.16
C LYS A 256 -30.14 -14.40 -6.22
N THR A 257 -29.97 -15.61 -6.73
CA THR A 257 -29.30 -16.68 -5.98
C THR A 257 -27.81 -16.33 -5.95
N ASP A 258 -27.27 -15.99 -4.78
CA ASP A 258 -25.86 -15.60 -4.54
C ASP A 258 -24.84 -16.73 -4.78
N THR A 259 -25.20 -17.77 -5.53
CA THR A 259 -24.29 -18.87 -5.84
C THR A 259 -23.55 -18.54 -7.14
N PRO A 260 -22.22 -18.34 -7.09
CA PRO A 260 -21.45 -18.06 -8.30
C PRO A 260 -21.58 -19.22 -9.30
N PRO A 261 -21.61 -18.93 -10.61
CA PRO A 261 -21.47 -19.95 -11.64
C PRO A 261 -20.22 -20.82 -11.39
N ALA A 262 -20.29 -22.11 -11.73
CA ALA A 262 -19.21 -23.07 -11.48
C ALA A 262 -17.89 -22.72 -12.20
N ASP A 263 -17.97 -21.92 -13.27
CA ASP A 263 -16.87 -21.44 -14.08
C ASP A 263 -16.49 -19.98 -13.80
N ALA A 264 -17.13 -19.33 -12.83
CA ALA A 264 -16.79 -17.97 -12.44
C ALA A 264 -15.47 -17.93 -11.66
N LEU A 265 -14.66 -16.90 -11.92
CA LEU A 265 -13.49 -16.56 -11.13
C LEU A 265 -13.96 -15.81 -9.88
N GLN A 266 -13.76 -16.43 -8.70
CA GLN A 266 -14.23 -15.90 -7.42
C GLN A 266 -13.10 -15.21 -6.66
N GLY A 267 -13.26 -13.92 -6.37
CA GLY A 267 -12.35 -13.13 -5.53
C GLY A 267 -12.88 -12.93 -4.12
N LEU A 268 -12.27 -11.99 -3.41
CA LEU A 268 -12.63 -11.60 -2.05
C LEU A 268 -13.81 -10.61 -2.07
N GLY A 269 -15.04 -11.13 -2.11
CA GLY A 269 -16.26 -10.29 -2.10
C GLY A 269 -16.85 -10.05 -3.48
N TYR A 270 -16.45 -10.82 -4.49
CA TYR A 270 -16.99 -10.73 -5.85
C TYR A 270 -16.77 -12.01 -6.65
N TYR A 271 -17.43 -12.11 -7.81
CA TYR A 271 -17.07 -13.05 -8.87
C TYR A 271 -17.35 -12.46 -10.26
N PHE A 272 -16.73 -13.04 -11.29
CA PHE A 272 -17.03 -12.73 -12.69
C PHE A 272 -16.67 -13.91 -13.62
N THR A 273 -17.25 -13.97 -14.82
CA THR A 273 -16.88 -14.97 -15.84
C THR A 273 -15.79 -14.44 -16.75
N LEU A 274 -14.80 -15.28 -17.05
CA LEU A 274 -13.71 -14.92 -17.96
C LEU A 274 -14.13 -15.06 -19.43
N PRO A 275 -13.85 -14.07 -20.29
CA PRO A 275 -14.08 -14.19 -21.72
C PRO A 275 -13.26 -15.33 -22.34
N ALA A 276 -13.71 -15.84 -23.48
CA ALA A 276 -13.02 -16.92 -24.17
C ALA A 276 -11.53 -16.60 -24.44
N GLY A 277 -10.64 -17.51 -24.03
CA GLY A 277 -9.20 -17.37 -24.17
C GLY A 277 -8.49 -16.71 -22.98
N TRP A 278 -9.25 -16.21 -22.00
CA TRP A 278 -8.73 -15.81 -20.70
C TRP A 278 -8.68 -17.00 -19.74
N LYS A 279 -7.78 -16.95 -18.77
CA LYS A 279 -7.69 -17.93 -17.67
C LYS A 279 -7.21 -17.28 -16.38
N ASP A 280 -7.53 -17.90 -15.26
CA ASP A 280 -6.91 -17.58 -13.97
C ASP A 280 -5.41 -17.91 -14.02
N ALA A 281 -4.60 -16.98 -13.55
CA ALA A 281 -3.15 -17.10 -13.40
C ALA A 281 -2.67 -16.60 -12.04
N THR A 282 -3.57 -16.53 -11.06
CA THR A 282 -3.28 -16.01 -9.71
C THR A 282 -2.16 -16.81 -9.04
N GLU A 283 -2.24 -18.15 -9.05
CA GLU A 283 -1.22 -19.01 -8.43
C GLU A 283 0.15 -18.88 -9.12
N ASP A 284 0.17 -18.92 -10.46
CA ASP A 284 1.38 -18.75 -11.26
C ASP A 284 2.05 -17.39 -11.01
N PHE A 285 1.25 -16.35 -10.83
CA PHE A 285 1.72 -15.00 -10.54
C PHE A 285 2.31 -14.89 -9.14
N LEU A 286 1.59 -15.39 -8.12
CA LEU A 286 2.06 -15.38 -6.72
C LEU A 286 3.34 -16.19 -6.54
N ALA A 287 3.47 -17.34 -7.23
CA ALA A 287 4.67 -18.16 -7.19
C ALA A 287 5.92 -17.42 -7.71
N GLN A 288 5.74 -16.49 -8.66
CA GLN A 288 6.82 -15.68 -9.22
C GLN A 288 7.08 -14.38 -8.44
N ASN A 289 6.13 -13.95 -7.61
CA ASN A 289 6.17 -12.68 -6.89
C ASN A 289 5.87 -12.87 -5.41
N PRO A 290 6.75 -13.60 -4.68
CA PRO A 290 6.57 -13.80 -3.25
C PRO A 290 6.64 -12.44 -2.52
N GLY A 291 5.69 -12.19 -1.61
CA GLY A 291 5.62 -10.96 -0.81
C GLY A 291 4.60 -9.92 -1.30
N VAL A 292 3.93 -10.19 -2.41
CA VAL A 292 2.73 -9.46 -2.82
C VAL A 292 1.57 -9.82 -1.88
N THR A 293 1.03 -8.83 -1.16
CA THR A 293 -0.04 -9.05 -0.16
C THR A 293 -1.38 -8.40 -0.51
N THR A 294 -1.40 -7.44 -1.44
CA THR A 294 -2.62 -6.73 -1.88
C THR A 294 -3.35 -7.45 -3.01
N LEU A 295 -2.67 -8.37 -3.70
CA LEU A 295 -3.23 -9.09 -4.82
C LEU A 295 -4.34 -10.04 -4.37
N ASP A 296 -5.48 -9.95 -5.04
CA ASP A 296 -6.55 -10.94 -4.94
C ASP A 296 -6.51 -11.88 -6.15
N LYS A 297 -6.72 -11.34 -7.37
CA LYS A 297 -6.80 -12.14 -8.60
C LYS A 297 -5.94 -11.63 -9.74
N VAL A 298 -5.49 -12.58 -10.55
CA VAL A 298 -4.87 -12.34 -11.85
C VAL A 298 -5.54 -13.20 -12.90
N ALA A 299 -6.04 -12.57 -13.95
CA ALA A 299 -6.47 -13.25 -15.16
C ALA A 299 -5.57 -12.85 -16.33
N ILE A 300 -5.27 -13.79 -17.23
CA ILE A 300 -4.47 -13.50 -18.42
C ILE A 300 -5.15 -13.95 -19.69
N TRP A 301 -4.99 -13.15 -20.75
CA TRP A 301 -5.34 -13.54 -22.11
C TRP A 301 -4.12 -14.17 -22.80
N GLY A 302 -3.98 -15.49 -22.66
CA GLY A 302 -2.87 -16.23 -23.26
C GLY A 302 -2.45 -17.45 -22.44
N SER A 303 -1.36 -18.08 -22.87
CA SER A 303 -0.89 -19.34 -22.25
C SER A 303 -0.06 -19.14 -21.00
N THR A 304 0.75 -18.09 -20.94
CA THR A 304 1.63 -17.78 -19.79
C THR A 304 1.67 -16.28 -19.56
N PHE A 305 2.00 -15.85 -18.36
CA PHE A 305 2.11 -14.43 -18.02
C PHE A 305 3.09 -13.66 -18.93
N ASN A 306 4.20 -14.30 -19.28
CA ASN A 306 5.24 -13.74 -20.15
C ASN A 306 4.83 -13.57 -21.61
N THR A 307 3.89 -14.41 -22.07
CA THR A 307 3.42 -14.46 -23.45
C THR A 307 1.96 -14.05 -23.59
N ALA A 308 1.35 -13.54 -22.51
CA ALA A 308 -0.02 -13.09 -22.50
C ALA A 308 -0.13 -11.82 -23.33
N ARG A 309 -1.23 -11.72 -24.08
CA ARG A 309 -1.59 -10.53 -24.82
C ARG A 309 -2.02 -9.40 -23.87
N ALA A 310 -2.71 -9.77 -22.80
CA ALA A 310 -3.16 -8.87 -21.76
C ALA A 310 -3.25 -9.60 -20.42
N ASN A 311 -3.29 -8.83 -19.34
CA ASN A 311 -3.62 -9.32 -18.00
C ASN A 311 -4.62 -8.38 -17.32
N VAL A 312 -5.49 -8.93 -16.48
CA VAL A 312 -6.34 -8.22 -15.53
C VAL A 312 -5.88 -8.58 -14.15
N ILE A 313 -5.69 -7.57 -13.32
CA ILE A 313 -5.22 -7.71 -11.93
C ILE A 313 -6.24 -7.03 -11.05
N VAL A 314 -6.64 -7.73 -10.00
CA VAL A 314 -7.49 -7.19 -8.95
C VAL A 314 -6.65 -7.12 -7.69
N GLU A 315 -6.50 -5.89 -7.19
CA GLU A 315 -5.89 -5.63 -5.89
C GLU A 315 -6.96 -5.15 -4.93
N THR A 316 -6.86 -5.58 -3.67
CA THR A 316 -7.79 -5.22 -2.61
C THR A 316 -7.07 -4.48 -1.50
N GLN A 317 -7.76 -3.51 -0.93
CA GLN A 317 -7.34 -2.79 0.27
C GLN A 317 -8.54 -2.43 1.13
N SER A 318 -8.31 -2.07 2.39
CA SER A 318 -9.34 -1.47 3.23
C SER A 318 -9.84 -0.16 2.62
N ALA A 319 -11.14 0.08 2.64
CA ALA A 319 -11.74 1.37 2.27
C ALA A 319 -11.60 2.44 3.38
N TYR A 320 -11.11 2.07 4.56
CA TYR A 320 -10.92 2.96 5.72
C TYR A 320 -12.20 3.70 6.14
N GLY A 321 -13.35 3.05 5.95
CA GLY A 321 -14.66 3.63 6.24
C GLY A 321 -15.18 4.60 5.17
N SER A 322 -14.43 4.84 4.08
CA SER A 322 -14.97 5.53 2.91
C SER A 322 -15.98 4.63 2.18
N THR A 323 -17.03 5.25 1.67
CA THR A 323 -18.04 4.63 0.81
C THR A 323 -18.03 5.21 -0.61
N ASP A 324 -17.23 6.23 -0.86
CA ASP A 324 -17.13 6.93 -2.14
C ASP A 324 -15.69 6.80 -2.68
N PRO A 325 -15.47 6.17 -3.85
CA PRO A 325 -14.13 6.05 -4.43
C PRO A 325 -13.42 7.40 -4.62
N ALA A 326 -14.16 8.51 -4.73
CA ALA A 326 -13.57 9.85 -4.86
C ALA A 326 -12.72 10.25 -3.65
N ASP A 327 -13.06 9.77 -2.45
CA ASP A 327 -12.28 10.02 -1.24
C ASP A 327 -10.88 9.39 -1.31
N LEU A 328 -10.74 8.31 -2.06
CA LEU A 328 -9.50 7.53 -2.20
C LEU A 328 -8.74 7.86 -3.49
N GLU A 329 -9.37 8.53 -4.45
CA GLU A 329 -8.88 8.75 -5.81
C GLU A 329 -7.47 9.34 -5.87
N SER A 330 -7.22 10.44 -5.16
CA SER A 330 -5.92 11.12 -5.19
C SER A 330 -4.78 10.22 -4.69
N SER A 331 -5.02 9.48 -3.61
CA SER A 331 -4.06 8.56 -3.02
C SER A 331 -3.80 7.35 -3.93
N TRP A 332 -4.86 6.85 -4.58
CA TRP A 332 -4.80 5.75 -5.53
C TRP A 332 -4.02 6.14 -6.80
N LYS A 333 -4.31 7.29 -7.42
CA LYS A 333 -3.55 7.81 -8.58
C LYS A 333 -2.08 8.06 -8.24
N THR A 334 -1.81 8.56 -7.03
CA THR A 334 -0.44 8.75 -6.54
C THR A 334 0.30 7.42 -6.46
N ALA A 335 -0.36 6.36 -5.97
CA ALA A 335 0.23 5.04 -6.06
C ALA A 335 0.44 4.65 -7.52
N LEU A 336 -0.57 4.63 -8.39
CA LEU A 336 -0.40 4.16 -9.78
C LEU A 336 0.81 4.75 -10.54
N SER A 337 1.24 5.96 -10.20
CA SER A 337 2.42 6.65 -10.76
C SER A 337 3.70 6.58 -9.91
N SER A 338 3.64 6.08 -8.67
CA SER A 338 4.80 6.04 -7.78
C SER A 338 5.89 5.11 -8.31
N GLY A 339 7.15 5.55 -8.20
CA GLY A 339 8.32 4.77 -8.59
C GLY A 339 8.67 4.82 -10.09
N ASP A 340 7.84 5.42 -10.94
CA ASP A 340 8.10 5.51 -12.38
C ASP A 340 7.70 6.89 -12.93
N ALA A 341 8.70 7.74 -13.15
CA ALA A 341 8.51 9.10 -13.68
C ALA A 341 8.04 9.11 -15.15
N SER A 342 8.03 7.97 -15.85
CA SER A 342 7.51 7.86 -17.21
C SER A 342 6.00 7.58 -17.26
N VAL A 343 5.38 7.34 -16.11
CA VAL A 343 3.94 7.07 -16.03
C VAL A 343 3.15 8.34 -16.27
N GLU A 344 2.28 8.29 -17.28
CA GLU A 344 1.23 9.26 -17.52
C GLU A 344 -0.11 8.66 -17.10
N VAL A 345 -0.82 9.31 -16.17
CA VAL A 345 -2.16 8.93 -15.73
C VAL A 345 -3.15 9.97 -16.26
N THR A 346 -4.18 9.52 -16.99
CA THR A 346 -5.22 10.37 -17.56
C THR A 346 -6.58 9.89 -17.11
N ASP A 347 -7.42 10.80 -16.64
CA ASP A 347 -8.77 10.49 -16.20
C ASP A 347 -9.65 10.08 -17.38
N ILE A 348 -10.52 9.10 -17.14
CA ILE A 348 -11.54 8.66 -18.09
C ILE A 348 -12.92 8.72 -17.39
N ASP A 349 -13.97 8.54 -18.18
CA ASP A 349 -15.34 8.55 -17.66
C ASP A 349 -15.53 7.53 -16.54
N GLU A 350 -16.27 7.93 -15.51
CA GLU A 350 -16.73 7.04 -14.44
C GLU A 350 -17.55 5.88 -15.03
N LYS A 351 -17.47 4.72 -14.38
CA LYS A 351 -18.21 3.52 -14.75
C LYS A 351 -18.97 2.98 -13.54
N THR A 352 -20.10 2.32 -13.79
CA THR A 352 -20.81 1.56 -12.76
C THR A 352 -20.49 0.08 -12.92
N ILE A 353 -20.04 -0.57 -11.85
CA ILE A 353 -19.71 -2.01 -11.81
C ILE A 353 -20.69 -2.67 -10.83
N ASP A 354 -21.64 -3.45 -11.36
CA ASP A 354 -22.71 -4.10 -10.59
C ASP A 354 -23.38 -3.17 -9.55
N GLY A 355 -23.76 -1.96 -10.00
CA GLY A 355 -24.42 -0.95 -9.17
C GLY A 355 -23.51 -0.05 -8.35
N GLN A 356 -22.20 -0.34 -8.27
CA GLN A 356 -21.23 0.50 -7.54
C GLN A 356 -20.52 1.48 -8.45
N SER A 357 -20.35 2.73 -8.00
CA SER A 357 -19.60 3.74 -8.75
C SER A 357 -18.11 3.41 -8.76
N ALA A 358 -17.46 3.63 -9.90
CA ALA A 358 -16.04 3.39 -10.09
C ALA A 358 -15.37 4.53 -10.86
N ILE A 359 -14.25 5.01 -10.33
CA ILE A 359 -13.43 6.04 -10.97
C ILE A 359 -12.41 5.38 -11.88
N GLY A 360 -12.34 5.83 -13.13
CA GLY A 360 -11.45 5.26 -14.14
C GLY A 360 -10.23 6.14 -14.44
N VAL A 361 -9.10 5.51 -14.74
CA VAL A 361 -7.95 6.15 -15.39
C VAL A 361 -7.35 5.28 -16.50
N ASP A 362 -6.85 5.92 -17.54
CA ASP A 362 -5.91 5.32 -18.50
C ASP A 362 -4.48 5.63 -18.06
N ILE A 363 -3.60 4.63 -18.15
CA ILE A 363 -2.19 4.72 -17.75
C ILE A 363 -1.33 4.36 -18.96
N SER A 364 -0.41 5.25 -19.30
CA SER A 364 0.60 5.03 -20.34
C SER A 364 1.99 5.05 -19.71
N ARG A 365 2.83 4.07 -20.04
CA ARG A 365 4.23 4.02 -19.57
C ARG A 365 5.13 3.32 -20.56
N THR A 366 6.44 3.56 -20.46
CA THR A 366 7.46 2.81 -21.19
C THR A 366 8.31 2.03 -20.21
N ASN A 367 8.31 0.70 -20.29
CA ASN A 367 9.13 -0.10 -19.39
C ASN A 367 10.64 -0.01 -19.71
N ASP A 368 11.48 -0.57 -18.85
CA ASP A 368 12.95 -0.60 -19.02
C ASP A 368 13.42 -1.25 -20.33
N ASN A 369 12.56 -2.03 -20.98
CA ASN A 369 12.84 -2.66 -22.27
C ASN A 369 12.42 -1.79 -23.46
N GLY A 370 11.98 -0.55 -23.23
CA GLY A 370 11.52 0.37 -24.27
C GLY A 370 10.15 -0.02 -24.86
N VAL A 371 9.36 -0.79 -24.12
CA VAL A 371 8.03 -1.21 -24.58
C VAL A 371 6.97 -0.29 -24.00
N GLU A 372 6.23 0.33 -24.91
CA GLU A 372 5.04 1.10 -24.60
C GLU A 372 3.91 0.19 -24.14
N VAL A 373 3.39 0.47 -22.96
CA VAL A 373 2.30 -0.24 -22.32
C VAL A 373 1.17 0.72 -22.04
N SER A 374 -0.03 0.23 -22.34
CA SER A 374 -1.29 0.90 -22.10
C SER A 374 -2.09 0.10 -21.10
N GLN A 375 -2.69 0.78 -20.15
CA GLN A 375 -3.47 0.16 -19.09
C GLN A 375 -4.72 0.99 -18.84
N ARG A 376 -5.74 0.33 -18.32
CA ARG A 376 -6.95 0.97 -17.82
C ARG A 376 -7.23 0.42 -16.45
N ALA A 377 -7.45 1.30 -15.49
CA ALA A 377 -7.71 0.93 -14.11
C ALA A 377 -9.00 1.58 -13.61
N TYR A 378 -9.77 0.83 -12.84
CA TYR A 378 -10.92 1.33 -12.12
C TYR A 378 -10.72 1.15 -10.61
N LEU A 379 -11.08 2.18 -9.84
CA LEU A 379 -11.19 2.16 -8.38
C LEU A 379 -12.67 2.09 -7.99
N VAL A 380 -13.05 1.06 -7.25
CA VAL A 380 -14.43 0.84 -6.77
C VAL A 380 -14.41 0.44 -5.31
N ILE A 381 -15.45 0.82 -4.55
CA ILE A 381 -15.61 0.44 -3.14
C ILE A 381 -16.83 -0.47 -3.01
N SER A 382 -16.61 -1.68 -2.46
CA SER A 382 -17.65 -2.64 -2.10
C SER A 382 -17.50 -3.04 -0.63
N GLY A 383 -18.52 -2.78 0.18
CA GLY A 383 -18.49 -3.05 1.61
C GLY A 383 -17.39 -2.26 2.33
N ASP A 384 -16.46 -2.97 2.99
CA ASP A 384 -15.33 -2.37 3.70
C ASP A 384 -14.03 -2.32 2.87
N LYS A 385 -14.09 -2.67 1.57
CA LYS A 385 -12.92 -2.81 0.70
C LYS A 385 -12.94 -1.85 -0.48
N GLY A 386 -11.78 -1.29 -0.78
CA GLY A 386 -11.47 -0.69 -2.07
C GLY A 386 -10.80 -1.71 -2.99
N TYR A 387 -11.22 -1.74 -4.24
CA TYR A 387 -10.68 -2.62 -5.29
C TYR A 387 -10.06 -1.77 -6.38
N SER A 388 -8.82 -2.08 -6.76
CA SER A 388 -8.22 -1.56 -7.99
C SER A 388 -8.20 -2.67 -9.03
N ILE A 389 -9.03 -2.51 -10.06
CA ILE A 389 -9.19 -3.47 -11.16
C ILE A 389 -8.45 -2.92 -12.37
N THR A 390 -7.31 -3.51 -12.72
CA THR A 390 -6.43 -2.98 -13.77
C THR A 390 -6.24 -3.98 -14.90
N VAL A 391 -6.52 -3.58 -16.14
CA VAL A 391 -6.08 -4.30 -17.33
C VAL A 391 -4.80 -3.70 -17.89
N SER A 392 -3.86 -4.54 -18.32
CA SER A 392 -2.61 -4.13 -18.95
C SER A 392 -2.40 -4.82 -20.28
N LEU A 393 -1.94 -4.07 -21.28
CA LEU A 393 -1.61 -4.57 -22.61
C LEU A 393 -0.41 -3.85 -23.21
N LYS A 394 0.20 -4.49 -24.21
CA LYS A 394 1.15 -3.81 -25.07
C LYS A 394 0.39 -2.84 -25.99
N LYS A 395 0.93 -1.65 -26.22
CA LYS A 395 0.30 -0.71 -27.15
C LYS A 395 0.13 -1.32 -28.54
N GLY A 396 -1.06 -1.12 -29.13
CA GLY A 396 -1.46 -1.65 -30.44
C GLY A 396 -2.20 -3.00 -30.40
N ASP A 397 -2.45 -3.56 -29.21
CA ASP A 397 -3.33 -4.72 -29.06
C ASP A 397 -4.81 -4.29 -28.93
N ASP A 398 -5.40 -3.93 -30.07
CA ASP A 398 -6.79 -3.45 -30.14
C ASP A 398 -7.80 -4.50 -29.63
N GLY A 399 -8.88 -4.07 -28.99
CA GLY A 399 -9.94 -4.94 -28.48
C GLY A 399 -9.64 -5.66 -27.15
N VAL A 400 -8.49 -5.41 -26.51
CA VAL A 400 -8.29 -5.83 -25.11
C VAL A 400 -9.23 -5.07 -24.18
N PHE A 401 -9.40 -3.77 -24.38
CA PHE A 401 -10.31 -2.97 -23.56
C PHE A 401 -11.77 -3.42 -23.71
N ASP A 402 -12.21 -3.78 -24.92
CA ASP A 402 -13.56 -4.35 -25.11
C ASP A 402 -13.76 -5.65 -24.29
N LYS A 403 -12.72 -6.50 -24.20
CA LYS A 403 -12.77 -7.70 -23.35
C LYS A 403 -12.67 -7.40 -21.86
N PHE A 404 -11.98 -6.33 -21.50
CA PHE A 404 -11.98 -5.86 -20.13
C PHE A 404 -13.35 -5.33 -19.73
N ASP A 405 -14.02 -4.59 -20.61
CA ASP A 405 -15.40 -4.15 -20.39
C ASP A 405 -16.35 -5.34 -20.25
N GLU A 406 -16.20 -6.41 -21.05
CA GLU A 406 -16.97 -7.65 -20.87
C GLU A 406 -16.76 -8.28 -19.48
N ILE A 407 -15.54 -8.22 -18.92
CA ILE A 407 -15.25 -8.68 -17.55
C ILE A 407 -15.97 -7.80 -16.52
N LEU A 408 -15.90 -6.48 -16.66
CA LEU A 408 -16.53 -5.54 -15.73
C LEU A 408 -18.07 -5.62 -15.79
N ASP A 409 -18.64 -5.83 -16.97
CA ASP A 409 -20.08 -5.95 -17.16
C ASP A 409 -20.62 -7.28 -16.60
N GLY A 410 -19.78 -8.33 -16.54
CA GLY A 410 -20.07 -9.63 -15.95
C GLY A 410 -19.73 -9.73 -14.45
N TRP A 411 -19.37 -8.62 -13.82
CA TRP A 411 -18.99 -8.58 -12.40
C TRP A 411 -20.21 -8.73 -11.50
N THR A 412 -20.04 -9.36 -10.35
CA THR A 412 -21.08 -9.42 -9.31
C THR A 412 -20.44 -9.32 -7.93
N TRP A 413 -20.92 -8.40 -7.10
CA TRP A 413 -20.50 -8.28 -5.70
C TRP A 413 -21.19 -9.33 -4.83
N THR A 414 -20.44 -9.92 -3.90
CA THR A 414 -20.99 -10.84 -2.89
C THR A 414 -20.89 -10.16 -1.53
N GLU A 415 -22.04 -9.77 -0.96
CA GLU A 415 -22.14 -9.10 0.36
C GLU A 415 -21.66 -9.95 1.53
#